data_AF-G7PZ05-F1
#
_entry.id   AF-G7PZ05-F1
#
_cell.length_a   1.000
_cell.length_b   1.000
_cell.length_c   1.000
_cell.angle_alpha   90.00
_cell.angle_beta   90.00
_cell.angle_gamma   90.00
#
_symmetry.space_group_name_H-M   'P 1'
#
loop_
_entity.id
_entity.type
_entity.pdbx_description
1 polymer ?
#
loop_
_entity_poly.entity_id
_entity_poly.type
_entity_poly.pdbx_seq_one_letter_code
_entity_poly.pdbx_strand_id
1 'polypeptide(L)'
;PMPIYSQAVAMAEHFKAASSCPVCLDYLENPMHLKCGYICCLRCMNSLRKGPDGKGVLCPFCPVVSQKNDIRPAAQLGALVSKIKELEPKLRAALQMNPRMRKFQVDMTLDVDTANNYLIISEDLRRVRCGNFRQNRKEQAERFDSALCVLGVPRFTSGRHYWEVDVGTSKVWDVGVCKESVNRQGNVVLSSELGFWTVGLREGQIYFASTKPLTGLWVSPGLHRVGIYLDITMRVISFYNVGDGSHIFTFTKISATEPLRPCFAHADTSRDDHGYLSVCVINNSIASSPVYPGHGN
;
A
#
# COMPACT_ATOMS: atom_id res chain seq x y z
N PRO A 1 -16.25 -12.64 12.23
CA PRO A 1 -15.61 -12.73 10.90
C PRO A 1 -14.10 -12.94 11.05
N MET A 2 -13.59 -14.15 10.77
CA MET A 2 -12.14 -14.35 10.69
C MET A 2 -11.56 -13.37 9.68
N PRO A 3 -10.53 -12.59 10.03
CA PRO A 3 -10.11 -11.50 9.19
C PRO A 3 -9.50 -12.10 7.93
N ILE A 4 -9.91 -11.57 6.78
CA ILE A 4 -9.45 -11.94 5.43
C ILE A 4 -7.89 -11.89 5.35
N TYR A 5 -7.24 -11.27 6.35
CA TYR A 5 -5.80 -11.17 6.59
C TYR A 5 -5.10 -12.51 6.63
N SER A 6 -5.71 -13.47 7.35
CA SER A 6 -5.19 -14.83 7.42
C SER A 6 -5.20 -15.51 6.05
N GLN A 7 -6.24 -15.27 5.24
CA GLN A 7 -6.44 -15.99 3.99
C GLN A 7 -5.51 -15.51 2.88
N ALA A 8 -5.37 -14.21 2.66
CA ALA A 8 -4.50 -13.69 1.59
C ALA A 8 -3.02 -14.00 1.82
N VAL A 9 -2.55 -13.84 3.07
CA VAL A 9 -1.18 -14.21 3.47
C VAL A 9 -0.98 -15.72 3.36
N ALA A 10 -1.95 -16.52 3.80
CA ALA A 10 -1.88 -17.97 3.63
C ALA A 10 -1.83 -18.39 2.15
N MET A 11 -2.58 -17.72 1.26
CA MET A 11 -2.55 -18.01 -0.18
C MET A 11 -1.19 -17.71 -0.79
N ALA A 12 -0.58 -16.57 -0.46
CA ALA A 12 0.75 -16.21 -0.96
C ALA A 12 1.82 -17.21 -0.49
N GLU A 13 1.79 -17.61 0.79
CA GLU A 13 2.70 -18.62 1.33
C GLU A 13 2.50 -19.99 0.68
N HIS A 14 1.26 -20.42 0.47
CA HIS A 14 0.97 -21.67 -0.26
C HIS A 14 1.51 -21.63 -1.68
N PHE A 15 1.34 -20.51 -2.38
CA PHE A 15 1.81 -20.36 -3.74
C PHE A 15 3.34 -20.37 -3.83
N LYS A 16 4.02 -19.72 -2.88
CA LYS A 16 5.47 -19.76 -2.75
C LYS A 16 5.97 -21.17 -2.48
N ALA A 17 5.35 -21.90 -1.55
CA ALA A 17 5.70 -23.28 -1.26
C ALA A 17 5.50 -24.21 -2.46
N ALA A 18 4.39 -24.05 -3.20
CA ALA A 18 4.07 -24.85 -4.37
C ALA A 18 5.00 -24.60 -5.57
N SER A 19 5.62 -23.42 -5.65
CA SER A 19 6.54 -23.04 -6.73
C SER A 19 8.02 -23.20 -6.37
N SER A 20 8.33 -23.57 -5.12
CA SER A 20 9.71 -23.71 -4.62
C SER A 20 10.13 -25.17 -4.49
N CYS A 21 11.39 -25.44 -4.76
CA CYS A 21 12.00 -26.75 -4.60
C CYS A 21 12.30 -27.01 -3.13
N PRO A 22 11.83 -28.11 -2.53
CA PRO A 22 12.10 -28.39 -1.11
C PRO A 22 13.55 -28.74 -0.79
N VAL A 23 14.42 -28.89 -1.81
CA VAL A 23 15.84 -29.23 -1.65
C VAL A 23 16.72 -27.99 -1.71
N CYS A 24 16.62 -27.20 -2.78
CA CYS A 24 17.44 -25.99 -2.94
C CYS A 24 16.77 -24.70 -2.45
N LEU A 25 15.48 -24.77 -2.08
CA LEU A 25 14.67 -23.65 -1.59
C LEU A 25 14.50 -22.49 -2.57
N ASP A 26 14.82 -22.71 -3.84
CA ASP A 26 14.63 -21.80 -4.97
C ASP A 26 13.47 -22.30 -5.86
N TYR A 27 13.09 -21.56 -6.91
CA TYR A 27 12.04 -21.98 -7.84
C TYR A 27 12.28 -23.40 -8.40
N LEU A 28 11.19 -24.13 -8.60
CA LEU A 28 11.19 -25.45 -9.24
C LEU A 28 11.62 -25.36 -10.72
N GLU A 29 12.93 -25.45 -10.97
CA GLU A 29 13.51 -25.53 -12.32
C GLU A 29 13.51 -26.97 -12.84
N ASN A 30 12.90 -27.20 -14.00
CA ASN A 30 12.75 -28.52 -14.61
C ASN A 30 12.27 -29.57 -13.58
N PRO A 31 11.08 -29.39 -12.99
CA PRO A 31 10.60 -30.22 -11.88
C PRO A 31 10.39 -31.67 -12.30
N MET A 32 10.74 -32.59 -11.42
CA MET A 32 10.61 -34.04 -11.60
C MET A 32 9.74 -34.63 -10.50
N HIS A 33 8.73 -35.42 -10.89
CA HIS A 33 7.95 -36.25 -9.99
C HIS A 33 8.69 -37.55 -9.68
N LEU A 34 8.80 -37.86 -8.40
CA LEU A 34 9.12 -39.19 -7.90
C LEU A 34 7.85 -40.04 -7.80
N LYS A 35 8.04 -41.36 -7.64
CA LYS A 35 6.96 -42.35 -7.49
C LYS A 35 5.97 -42.00 -6.37
N CYS A 36 6.49 -41.49 -5.27
CA CYS A 36 5.71 -41.10 -4.09
C CYS A 36 5.01 -39.74 -4.22
N GLY A 37 5.10 -39.07 -5.38
CA GLY A 37 4.52 -37.74 -5.61
C GLY A 37 5.44 -36.59 -5.21
N TYR A 38 6.59 -36.85 -4.56
CA TYR A 38 7.57 -35.82 -4.24
C TYR A 38 8.08 -35.11 -5.51
N ILE A 39 8.17 -33.78 -5.45
CA ILE A 39 8.61 -32.93 -6.57
C ILE A 39 9.85 -32.16 -6.17
N CYS A 40 10.87 -32.18 -7.01
CA CYS A 40 12.06 -31.33 -6.88
C CYS A 40 12.65 -31.01 -8.25
N CYS A 41 13.59 -30.05 -8.33
CA CYS A 41 14.30 -29.75 -9.57
C CYS A 41 15.05 -30.98 -10.08
N LEU A 42 15.20 -31.12 -11.40
CA LEU A 42 16.04 -32.16 -12.02
C LEU A 42 17.46 -32.20 -11.42
N ARG A 43 18.08 -31.02 -11.22
CA ARG A 43 19.40 -30.91 -10.59
C ARG A 43 19.40 -31.43 -9.15
N CYS A 44 18.39 -31.07 -8.36
CA CYS A 44 18.25 -31.52 -6.98
C CYS A 44 18.01 -33.02 -6.87
N MET A 45 17.19 -33.57 -7.77
CA MET A 45 16.94 -35.01 -7.86
C MET A 45 18.24 -35.79 -8.10
N ASN A 46 19.13 -35.28 -8.95
CA ASN A 46 20.40 -35.93 -9.25
C ASN A 46 21.36 -35.97 -8.05
N SER A 47 21.16 -35.08 -7.06
CA SER A 47 21.91 -35.03 -5.80
C SER A 47 21.28 -35.88 -4.68
N LEU A 48 20.11 -36.50 -4.91
CA LEU A 48 19.48 -37.37 -3.92
C LEU A 48 20.24 -38.70 -3.76
N ARG A 49 20.12 -39.31 -2.58
CA ARG A 49 20.70 -40.62 -2.28
C ARG A 49 20.14 -41.67 -3.25
N LYS A 50 21.01 -42.60 -3.66
CA LYS A 50 20.60 -43.76 -4.48
C LYS A 50 19.90 -44.82 -3.63
N GLY A 51 19.13 -45.68 -4.29
CA GLY A 51 18.52 -46.84 -3.64
C GLY A 51 19.56 -47.85 -3.13
N PRO A 52 19.13 -48.83 -2.31
CA PRO A 52 20.01 -49.85 -1.73
C PRO A 52 20.75 -50.70 -2.78
N ASP A 53 20.17 -50.85 -3.96
CA ASP A 53 20.70 -51.57 -5.12
C ASP A 53 21.58 -50.69 -6.03
N GLY A 54 21.88 -49.46 -5.62
CA GLY A 54 22.59 -48.45 -6.41
C GLY A 54 21.77 -47.89 -7.58
N LYS A 55 20.51 -48.32 -7.75
CA LYS A 55 19.61 -47.87 -8.81
C LYS A 55 18.52 -46.97 -8.23
N GLY A 56 17.90 -46.17 -9.11
CA GLY A 56 16.86 -45.22 -8.72
C GLY A 56 17.34 -44.13 -7.76
N VAL A 57 16.39 -43.43 -7.16
CA VAL A 57 16.61 -42.37 -6.16
C VAL A 57 15.69 -42.56 -4.97
N LEU A 58 16.21 -42.30 -3.77
CA LEU A 58 15.47 -42.35 -2.52
C LEU A 58 14.85 -40.97 -2.24
N CYS A 59 13.56 -40.94 -1.88
CA CYS A 59 12.90 -39.71 -1.46
C CYS A 59 13.48 -39.21 -0.12
N PRO A 60 13.73 -37.90 0.06
CA PRO A 60 14.25 -37.36 1.31
C PRO A 60 13.26 -37.43 2.49
N PHE A 61 11.96 -37.61 2.23
CA PHE A 61 10.91 -37.56 3.25
C PHE A 61 10.17 -38.90 3.47
N CYS A 62 10.45 -39.93 2.67
CA CYS A 62 9.78 -41.22 2.81
C CYS A 62 10.70 -42.37 2.32
N PRO A 63 10.44 -43.62 2.74
CA PRO A 63 11.30 -44.75 2.37
C PRO A 63 11.14 -45.22 0.92
N VAL A 64 10.30 -44.57 0.11
CA VAL A 64 10.01 -45.00 -1.27
C VAL A 64 11.19 -44.71 -2.20
N VAL A 65 11.63 -45.73 -2.94
CA VAL A 65 12.61 -45.62 -4.03
C VAL A 65 11.87 -45.43 -5.35
N SER A 66 12.30 -44.46 -6.15
CA SER A 66 11.80 -44.22 -7.50
C SER A 66 12.79 -44.71 -8.54
N GLN A 67 12.39 -45.70 -9.34
CA GLN A 67 13.20 -46.21 -10.45
C GLN A 67 13.09 -45.27 -11.65
N LYS A 68 13.95 -45.46 -12.67
CA LYS A 68 14.00 -44.59 -13.86
C LYS A 68 12.63 -44.40 -14.53
N ASN A 69 11.81 -45.45 -14.59
CA ASN A 69 10.49 -45.42 -15.24
C ASN A 69 9.40 -44.79 -14.35
N ASP A 70 9.65 -44.67 -13.04
CA ASP A 70 8.74 -43.99 -12.10
C ASP A 70 8.93 -42.47 -12.11
N ILE A 71 10.09 -42.00 -12.56
CA ILE A 71 10.45 -40.58 -12.57
C ILE A 71 9.88 -39.92 -13.82
N ARG A 72 9.11 -38.85 -13.64
CA ARG A 72 8.44 -38.15 -14.74
C ARG A 72 8.65 -36.64 -14.66
N PRO A 73 8.95 -35.94 -15.76
CA PRO A 73 8.95 -34.48 -15.77
C PRO A 73 7.57 -33.91 -15.43
N ALA A 74 7.52 -32.92 -14.55
CA ALA A 74 6.33 -32.15 -14.22
C ALA A 74 6.21 -30.92 -15.16
N ALA A 75 6.15 -31.16 -16.47
CA ALA A 75 6.33 -30.11 -17.49
C ALA A 75 5.35 -28.92 -17.34
N GLN A 76 4.07 -29.19 -17.03
CA GLN A 76 3.06 -28.15 -16.82
C GLN A 76 3.39 -27.27 -15.61
N LEU A 77 3.81 -27.88 -14.49
CA LEU A 77 4.26 -27.14 -13.30
C LEU A 77 5.51 -26.32 -13.62
N GLY A 78 6.47 -26.89 -14.36
CA GLY A 78 7.67 -26.17 -14.80
C GLY A 78 7.36 -24.95 -15.66
N ALA A 79 6.39 -25.04 -16.57
CA ALA A 79 5.93 -23.91 -17.38
C ALA A 79 5.29 -22.82 -16.52
N LEU A 80 4.44 -23.20 -15.54
CA LEU A 80 3.82 -22.25 -14.62
C LEU A 80 4.87 -21.56 -13.74
N VAL A 81 5.79 -22.31 -13.13
CA VAL A 81 6.87 -21.78 -12.29
C VAL A 81 7.77 -20.84 -13.07
N SER A 82 8.06 -21.15 -14.34
CA SER A 82 8.82 -20.25 -15.22
C SER A 82 8.12 -18.91 -15.42
N LYS A 83 6.78 -18.91 -15.55
CA LYS A 83 6.00 -17.68 -15.64
C LYS A 83 5.95 -16.91 -14.33
N ILE A 84 5.86 -17.59 -13.19
CA ILE A 84 5.94 -16.97 -11.88
C ILE A 84 7.29 -16.26 -11.72
N LYS A 85 8.39 -16.96 -11.98
CA LYS A 85 9.75 -16.41 -11.93
C LYS A 85 9.93 -15.19 -12.83
N GLU A 86 9.28 -15.16 -13.99
CA GLU A 86 9.32 -14.04 -14.93
C GLU A 86 8.48 -12.82 -14.45
N LEU A 87 7.31 -13.08 -13.86
CA LEU A 87 6.32 -12.07 -13.51
C LEU A 87 6.53 -11.46 -12.12
N GLU A 88 7.03 -12.23 -11.15
CA GLU A 88 7.25 -11.76 -9.78
C GLU A 88 8.04 -10.44 -9.70
N PRO A 89 9.23 -10.30 -10.34
CA PRO A 89 9.97 -9.04 -10.27
C PRO A 89 9.23 -7.88 -10.94
N LYS A 90 8.44 -8.14 -11.99
CA LYS A 90 7.62 -7.13 -12.67
C LYS A 90 6.48 -6.64 -11.76
N LEU A 91 5.79 -7.57 -11.09
CA LEU A 91 4.74 -7.27 -10.13
C LEU A 91 5.30 -6.51 -8.92
N ARG A 92 6.43 -6.96 -8.38
CA ARG A 92 7.12 -6.26 -7.28
C ARG A 92 7.47 -4.82 -7.67
N ALA A 93 8.01 -4.61 -8.87
CA ALA A 93 8.33 -3.28 -9.34
C ALA A 93 7.07 -2.41 -9.54
N ALA A 94 5.96 -2.98 -10.03
CA ALA A 94 4.70 -2.26 -10.22
C ALA A 94 4.00 -1.89 -8.90
N LEU A 95 4.15 -2.72 -7.87
CA LEU A 95 3.61 -2.52 -6.53
C LEU A 95 4.56 -1.72 -5.62
N GLN A 96 5.65 -1.19 -6.16
CA GLN A 96 6.57 -0.35 -5.43
C GLN A 96 6.44 1.11 -5.86
N MET A 97 6.48 2.02 -4.90
CA MET A 97 6.53 3.44 -5.16
C MET A 97 7.74 3.78 -6.03
N ASN A 98 7.49 4.46 -7.15
CA ASN A 98 8.58 4.97 -7.97
C ASN A 98 9.15 6.23 -7.32
N PRO A 99 10.44 6.27 -6.92
CA PRO A 99 11.02 7.44 -6.25
C PRO A 99 10.92 8.74 -7.09
N ARG A 100 10.81 8.62 -8.41
CA ARG A 100 10.63 9.76 -9.32
C ARG A 100 9.30 10.50 -9.12
N MET A 101 8.33 9.92 -8.40
CA MET A 101 7.07 10.61 -8.06
C MET A 101 7.32 11.85 -7.20
N ARG A 102 8.34 11.83 -6.33
CA ARG A 102 8.70 12.96 -5.47
C ARG A 102 9.08 14.23 -6.25
N LYS A 103 9.45 14.13 -7.53
CA LYS A 103 9.73 15.31 -8.37
C LYS A 103 8.48 16.15 -8.67
N PHE A 104 7.29 15.60 -8.47
CA PHE A 104 6.01 16.27 -8.64
C PHE A 104 5.45 16.80 -7.32
N GLN A 105 6.33 16.96 -6.34
CA GLN A 105 5.90 17.38 -5.01
C GLN A 105 5.27 18.76 -5.04
N VAL A 106 4.16 18.89 -4.33
CA VAL A 106 3.45 20.14 -4.13
C VAL A 106 3.56 20.52 -2.67
N ASP A 107 3.98 21.76 -2.42
CA ASP A 107 3.87 22.32 -1.08
C ASP A 107 2.43 22.76 -0.82
N MET A 108 1.85 22.35 0.31
CA MET A 108 0.46 22.66 0.62
C MET A 108 0.19 22.94 2.09
N THR A 109 -0.84 23.75 2.31
CA THR A 109 -1.44 24.06 3.60
C THR A 109 -2.93 23.69 3.59
N LEU A 110 -3.49 23.60 4.78
CA LEU A 110 -4.90 23.34 5.06
C LEU A 110 -5.73 24.63 4.93
N ASP A 111 -6.90 24.48 4.33
CA ASP A 111 -7.85 25.56 4.09
C ASP A 111 -8.82 25.67 5.27
N VAL A 112 -8.54 26.63 6.17
CA VAL A 112 -9.29 26.89 7.41
C VAL A 112 -10.77 27.17 7.14
N ASP A 113 -11.09 27.73 5.97
CA ASP A 113 -12.46 28.06 5.57
C ASP A 113 -13.31 26.83 5.28
N THR A 114 -12.66 25.70 5.00
CA THR A 114 -13.33 24.42 4.76
C THR A 114 -13.43 23.55 6.01
N ALA A 115 -12.58 23.79 7.00
CA ALA A 115 -12.39 22.89 8.12
C ALA A 115 -13.63 22.81 9.02
N ASN A 116 -14.03 21.59 9.38
CA ASN A 116 -15.07 21.40 10.39
C ASN A 116 -14.74 22.13 11.71
N ASN A 117 -15.78 22.61 12.37
CA ASN A 117 -15.64 23.44 13.55
C ASN A 117 -15.07 22.69 14.77
N TYR A 118 -14.99 21.36 14.79
CA TYR A 118 -14.27 20.60 15.83
C TYR A 118 -12.79 20.37 15.53
N LEU A 119 -12.33 20.70 14.32
CA LEU A 119 -10.94 20.50 13.93
C LEU A 119 -10.06 21.66 14.40
N ILE A 120 -8.97 21.31 15.08
CA ILE A 120 -7.93 22.24 15.51
C ILE A 120 -6.79 22.13 14.50
N ILE A 121 -6.45 23.26 13.88
CA ILE A 121 -5.39 23.38 12.88
C ILE A 121 -4.21 24.11 13.52
N SER A 122 -2.99 23.63 13.28
CA SER A 122 -1.76 24.29 13.75
C SER A 122 -1.53 25.65 13.07
N GLU A 123 -0.69 26.49 13.68
CA GLU A 123 -0.37 27.82 13.16
C GLU A 123 0.29 27.79 11.77
N ASP A 124 1.10 26.76 11.49
CA ASP A 124 1.72 26.53 10.18
C ASP A 124 0.73 26.01 9.12
N LEU A 125 -0.54 25.80 9.49
CA LEU A 125 -1.62 25.28 8.65
C LEU A 125 -1.32 23.91 8.04
N ARG A 126 -0.48 23.07 8.67
CA ARG A 126 -0.11 21.76 8.12
C ARG A 126 -0.59 20.58 8.95
N ARG A 127 -0.92 20.81 10.23
CA ARG A 127 -1.44 19.77 11.12
C ARG A 127 -2.90 20.00 11.42
N VAL A 128 -3.63 18.90 11.51
CA VAL A 128 -5.01 18.89 11.96
C VAL A 128 -5.22 17.76 12.96
N ARG A 129 -5.93 18.07 14.03
CA ARG A 129 -6.42 17.09 15.01
C ARG A 129 -7.87 17.36 15.34
N CYS A 130 -8.60 16.31 15.76
CA CYS A 130 -9.94 16.51 16.29
C CYS A 130 -9.86 17.05 17.73
N GLY A 131 -10.74 17.98 18.08
CA GLY A 131 -10.87 18.53 19.42
C GLY A 131 -12.26 18.29 20.01
N ASN A 132 -12.37 18.44 21.32
CA ASN A 132 -13.65 18.28 22.04
C ASN A 132 -14.55 19.52 21.95
N PHE A 133 -14.00 20.66 21.54
CA PHE A 133 -14.68 21.95 21.54
C PHE A 133 -14.72 22.56 20.15
N ARG A 134 -15.86 23.17 19.82
CA ARG A 134 -16.01 23.96 18.59
C ARG A 134 -15.07 25.16 18.63
N GLN A 135 -14.46 25.43 17.49
CA GLN A 135 -13.54 26.54 17.25
C GLN A 135 -14.28 27.84 16.87
N ASN A 136 -15.62 27.81 16.82
CA ASN A 136 -16.50 28.96 16.55
C ASN A 136 -16.13 29.76 15.29
N ARG A 137 -15.64 29.09 14.24
CA ARG A 137 -15.41 29.72 12.95
C ARG A 137 -16.76 29.97 12.27
N LYS A 138 -16.83 31.02 11.45
CA LYS A 138 -18.05 31.40 10.72
C LYS A 138 -18.58 30.23 9.89
N GLU A 139 -19.86 29.94 10.03
CA GLU A 139 -20.55 28.96 9.20
C GLU A 139 -20.72 29.53 7.78
N GLN A 140 -20.33 28.74 6.78
CA GLN A 140 -20.34 29.11 5.36
C GLN A 140 -20.40 27.84 4.50
N ALA A 141 -20.81 27.98 3.24
CA ALA A 141 -21.06 26.85 2.35
C ALA A 141 -19.80 26.00 2.10
N GLU A 142 -18.62 26.63 2.15
CA GLU A 142 -17.32 26.00 1.94
C GLU A 142 -16.91 25.10 3.11
N ARG A 143 -17.48 25.31 4.30
CA ARG A 143 -17.14 24.60 5.54
C ARG A 143 -17.88 23.29 5.65
N PHE A 144 -17.17 22.23 6.06
CA PHE A 144 -17.83 20.99 6.49
C PHE A 144 -18.54 21.20 7.83
N ASP A 145 -19.87 21.14 7.87
CA ASP A 145 -20.64 21.40 9.10
C ASP A 145 -20.65 20.18 10.06
N SER A 146 -20.63 18.97 9.50
CA SER A 146 -20.87 17.73 10.23
C SER A 146 -19.70 16.76 10.11
N ALA A 147 -19.17 16.56 8.90
CA ALA A 147 -18.05 15.65 8.70
C ALA A 147 -16.75 16.26 9.22
N LEU A 148 -15.94 15.48 9.96
CA LEU A 148 -14.65 15.90 10.51
C LEU A 148 -13.55 15.98 9.43
N CYS A 149 -13.81 16.79 8.40
CA CYS A 149 -12.98 16.97 7.22
C CYS A 149 -12.42 18.38 7.13
N VAL A 150 -11.28 18.51 6.45
CA VAL A 150 -10.66 19.75 6.00
C VAL A 150 -10.03 19.53 4.62
N LEU A 151 -10.05 20.54 3.76
CA LEU A 151 -9.41 20.49 2.44
C LEU A 151 -8.04 21.16 2.46
N GLY A 152 -7.16 20.77 1.54
CA GLY A 152 -5.95 21.51 1.23
C GLY A 152 -6.25 22.70 0.32
N VAL A 153 -5.48 23.79 0.41
CA VAL A 153 -5.65 25.00 -0.42
C VAL A 153 -5.54 24.76 -1.94
N PRO A 154 -4.62 23.92 -2.45
CA PRO A 154 -4.43 23.76 -3.90
C PRO A 154 -5.65 23.19 -4.62
N ARG A 155 -5.91 23.71 -5.83
CA ARG A 155 -6.93 23.26 -6.78
C ARG A 155 -6.25 22.67 -8.01
N PHE A 156 -6.24 21.35 -8.12
CA PHE A 156 -5.57 20.67 -9.21
C PHE A 156 -6.52 20.52 -10.41
N THR A 157 -6.12 21.07 -11.55
CA THR A 157 -6.88 21.02 -12.81
C THR A 157 -6.13 20.32 -13.95
N SER A 158 -4.82 20.13 -13.81
CA SER A 158 -3.97 19.44 -14.79
C SER A 158 -2.68 18.93 -14.14
N GLY A 159 -1.92 18.10 -14.86
CA GLY A 159 -0.58 17.70 -14.45
C GLY A 159 -0.53 16.57 -13.42
N ARG A 160 0.63 16.45 -12.78
CA ARG A 160 0.98 15.42 -11.80
C ARG A 160 1.38 16.09 -10.50
N HIS A 161 0.88 15.56 -9.39
CA HIS A 161 1.04 16.14 -8.06
C HIS A 161 1.34 15.05 -7.03
N TYR A 162 2.25 15.32 -6.11
CA TYR A 162 2.62 14.41 -5.04
C TYR A 162 2.67 15.14 -3.69
N TRP A 163 2.17 14.52 -2.63
CA TRP A 163 2.37 14.98 -1.26
C TRP A 163 2.37 13.79 -0.30
N GLU A 164 2.92 14.00 0.89
CA GLU A 164 2.96 13.00 1.95
C GLU A 164 2.17 13.50 3.16
N VAL A 165 1.44 12.58 3.80
CA VAL A 165 0.69 12.84 5.03
C VAL A 165 1.20 11.90 6.12
N ASP A 166 1.73 12.48 7.18
CA ASP A 166 2.00 11.76 8.42
C ASP A 166 0.66 11.49 9.11
N VAL A 167 0.35 10.21 9.30
CA VAL A 167 -0.85 9.73 9.99
C VAL A 167 -0.54 9.26 11.41
N GLY A 168 0.76 9.24 11.79
CA GLY A 168 1.24 8.94 13.13
C GLY A 168 0.60 7.71 13.76
N THR A 169 0.02 7.90 14.95
CA THR A 169 -0.68 6.87 15.73
C THR A 169 -2.19 6.98 15.64
N SER A 170 -2.73 7.86 14.78
CA SER A 170 -4.17 8.10 14.67
C SER A 170 -4.91 6.82 14.29
N LYS A 171 -5.99 6.52 15.02
CA LYS A 171 -6.76 5.27 14.82
C LYS A 171 -7.86 5.40 13.78
N VAL A 172 -8.30 6.62 13.48
CA VAL A 172 -9.33 6.89 12.46
C VAL A 172 -8.95 8.11 11.63
N TRP A 173 -8.80 7.89 10.32
CA TRP A 173 -8.48 8.93 9.36
C TRP A 173 -8.88 8.53 7.94
N ASP A 174 -9.00 9.53 7.06
CA ASP A 174 -9.08 9.38 5.61
C ASP A 174 -8.20 10.44 4.94
N VAL A 175 -7.47 10.05 3.90
CA VAL A 175 -6.65 10.97 3.11
C VAL A 175 -6.81 10.67 1.62
N GLY A 176 -6.77 11.70 0.79
CA GLY A 176 -6.88 11.57 -0.66
C GLY A 176 -7.28 12.87 -1.32
N VAL A 177 -8.18 12.79 -2.30
CA VAL A 177 -8.74 13.98 -2.97
C VAL A 177 -10.25 13.92 -3.05
N CYS A 178 -10.87 15.09 -3.14
CA CYS A 178 -12.27 15.23 -3.50
C CYS A 178 -12.44 16.21 -4.66
N LYS A 179 -13.61 16.17 -5.32
CA LYS A 179 -14.03 17.24 -6.23
C LYS A 179 -14.20 18.56 -5.48
N GLU A 180 -13.99 19.69 -6.14
CA GLU A 180 -14.28 21.00 -5.55
C GLU A 180 -15.78 21.12 -5.19
N SER A 181 -16.68 20.58 -6.03
CA SER A 181 -18.13 20.71 -5.86
C SER A 181 -18.77 19.68 -4.91
N VAL A 182 -17.99 18.90 -4.15
CA VAL A 182 -18.59 17.92 -3.22
C VAL A 182 -19.53 18.61 -2.23
N ASN A 183 -20.62 17.92 -1.84
CA ASN A 183 -21.47 18.40 -0.77
C ASN A 183 -20.69 18.41 0.56
N ARG A 184 -20.70 19.54 1.24
CA ARG A 184 -20.00 19.75 2.52
C ARG A 184 -20.96 19.87 3.72
N GLN A 185 -22.26 19.92 3.46
CA GLN A 185 -23.30 20.13 4.48
C GLN A 185 -24.02 18.83 4.82
N GLY A 186 -24.43 18.66 6.08
CA GLY A 186 -25.11 17.48 6.59
C GLY A 186 -24.28 16.20 6.52
N ASN A 187 -24.94 15.06 6.29
CA ASN A 187 -24.29 13.75 6.31
C ASN A 187 -23.44 13.53 5.05
N VAL A 188 -22.12 13.75 5.15
CA VAL A 188 -21.17 13.50 4.07
C VAL A 188 -20.68 12.06 4.12
N VAL A 189 -20.87 11.35 3.01
CA VAL A 189 -20.36 9.99 2.81
C VAL A 189 -19.12 10.06 1.92
N LEU A 190 -17.98 9.61 2.43
CA LEU A 190 -16.75 9.49 1.65
C LEU A 190 -16.85 8.30 0.69
N SER A 191 -17.28 8.59 -0.54
CA SER A 191 -17.42 7.61 -1.63
C SER A 191 -16.92 8.19 -2.94
N SER A 192 -16.27 7.36 -3.74
CA SER A 192 -15.81 7.69 -5.09
C SER A 192 -16.96 8.03 -6.04
N GLU A 193 -18.16 7.47 -5.83
CA GLU A 193 -19.37 7.85 -6.57
C GLU A 193 -19.83 9.28 -6.24
N LEU A 194 -19.49 9.78 -5.04
CA LEU A 194 -19.80 11.12 -4.57
C LEU A 194 -18.62 12.08 -4.72
N GLY A 195 -17.58 11.68 -5.46
CA GLY A 195 -16.43 12.52 -5.76
C GLY A 195 -15.32 12.51 -4.71
N PHE A 196 -15.26 11.51 -3.83
CA PHE A 196 -14.18 11.32 -2.85
C PHE A 196 -13.34 10.07 -3.18
N TRP A 197 -12.08 10.27 -3.53
CA TRP A 197 -11.11 9.19 -3.76
C TRP A 197 -10.09 9.19 -2.62
N THR A 198 -10.39 8.44 -1.56
CA THR A 198 -9.62 8.41 -0.33
C THR A 198 -9.27 6.97 0.05
N VAL A 199 -8.17 6.83 0.78
CA VAL A 199 -7.89 5.66 1.61
C VAL A 199 -7.94 6.06 3.06
N GLY A 200 -8.31 5.15 3.94
CA GLY A 200 -8.47 5.46 5.34
C GLY A 200 -8.29 4.27 6.26
N LEU A 201 -8.30 4.59 7.55
CA LEU A 201 -8.22 3.67 8.68
C LEU A 201 -9.48 3.83 9.55
N ARG A 202 -10.02 2.70 10.02
CA ARG A 202 -11.03 2.64 11.08
C ARG A 202 -10.49 1.89 12.30
N GLU A 203 -11.21 1.99 13.40
CA GLU A 203 -10.96 1.21 14.63
C GLU A 203 -10.72 -0.27 14.32
N GLY A 204 -9.81 -0.88 15.08
CA GLY A 204 -9.41 -2.27 14.88
C GLY A 204 -8.40 -2.48 13.75
N GLN A 205 -7.70 -1.43 13.30
CA GLN A 205 -6.68 -1.48 12.23
C GLN A 205 -7.25 -1.93 10.87
N ILE A 206 -8.47 -1.49 10.57
CA ILE A 206 -9.17 -1.84 9.32
C ILE A 206 -8.92 -0.74 8.30
N TYR A 207 -8.14 -1.06 7.27
CA TYR A 207 -7.86 -0.15 6.15
C TYR A 207 -8.84 -0.35 5.00
N PHE A 208 -9.21 0.73 4.33
CA PHE A 208 -10.15 0.67 3.21
C PHE A 208 -9.89 1.78 2.18
N ALA A 209 -10.39 1.57 0.96
CA ALA A 209 -10.55 2.59 -0.06
C ALA A 209 -12.03 2.96 -0.23
N SER A 210 -12.33 4.23 -0.47
CA SER A 210 -13.68 4.80 -0.65
C SER A 210 -14.40 4.36 -1.95
N THR A 211 -14.20 3.13 -2.41
CA THR A 211 -14.94 2.54 -3.54
C THR A 211 -16.39 2.23 -3.17
N LYS A 212 -17.22 1.92 -4.17
CA LYS A 212 -18.55 1.33 -3.97
C LYS A 212 -18.61 -0.07 -4.62
N PRO A 213 -18.82 -1.15 -3.85
CA PRO A 213 -18.78 -1.21 -2.38
C PRO A 213 -17.38 -0.86 -1.83
N LEU A 214 -17.29 -0.60 -0.51
CA LEU A 214 -16.04 -0.25 0.16
C LEU A 214 -15.01 -1.39 -0.01
N THR A 215 -13.80 -1.08 -0.47
CA THR A 215 -12.75 -2.09 -0.67
C THR A 215 -11.87 -2.14 0.57
N GLY A 216 -11.83 -3.28 1.25
CA GLY A 216 -10.86 -3.52 2.33
C GLY A 216 -9.43 -3.64 1.77
N LEU A 217 -8.45 -3.08 2.48
CA LEU A 217 -7.06 -3.00 2.02
C LEU A 217 -6.11 -3.80 2.90
N TRP A 218 -5.10 -4.38 2.25
CA TRP A 218 -3.94 -5.01 2.89
C TRP A 218 -2.81 -4.00 2.95
N VAL A 219 -2.53 -3.47 4.14
CA VAL A 219 -1.49 -2.47 4.34
C VAL A 219 -0.38 -3.08 5.18
N SER A 220 0.88 -2.80 4.82
CA SER A 220 2.03 -3.27 5.59
C SER A 220 1.98 -2.74 7.03
N PRO A 221 2.35 -3.55 8.03
CA PRO A 221 2.38 -3.11 9.42
C PRO A 221 3.26 -1.87 9.61
N GLY A 222 2.86 -0.97 10.51
CA GLY A 222 3.64 0.24 10.82
C GLY A 222 3.47 1.38 9.81
N LEU A 223 2.38 1.42 9.04
CA LEU A 223 2.00 2.60 8.27
C LEU A 223 1.84 3.80 9.20
N HIS A 224 2.74 4.77 9.06
CA HIS A 224 2.70 6.07 9.74
C HIS A 224 2.75 7.24 8.75
N ARG A 225 3.01 6.98 7.47
CA ARG A 225 3.06 8.01 6.43
C ARG A 225 2.56 7.51 5.09
N VAL A 226 1.59 8.22 4.53
CA VAL A 226 0.94 7.92 3.25
C VAL A 226 1.46 8.89 2.19
N GLY A 227 2.02 8.34 1.11
CA GLY A 227 2.38 9.09 -0.09
C GLY A 227 1.22 9.06 -1.07
N ILE A 228 0.81 10.23 -1.56
CA ILE A 228 -0.36 10.39 -2.44
C ILE A 228 0.12 10.97 -3.76
N TYR A 229 -0.11 10.23 -4.84
CA TYR A 229 0.28 10.61 -6.20
C TYR A 229 -0.95 10.74 -7.08
N LEU A 230 -1.22 11.97 -7.54
CA LEU A 230 -2.32 12.30 -8.44
C LEU A 230 -1.76 12.56 -9.83
N ASP A 231 -2.30 11.86 -10.84
CA ASP A 231 -2.06 12.13 -12.25
C ASP A 231 -3.38 12.44 -12.93
N ILE A 232 -3.63 13.73 -13.16
CA ILE A 232 -4.90 14.21 -13.73
C ILE A 232 -5.04 13.77 -15.18
N THR A 233 -3.94 13.78 -15.95
CA THR A 233 -3.94 13.38 -17.35
C THR A 233 -4.30 11.91 -17.51
N MET A 234 -3.73 11.05 -16.67
CA MET A 234 -4.00 9.61 -16.66
C MET A 234 -5.27 9.23 -15.91
N ARG A 235 -5.92 10.19 -15.22
CA ARG A 235 -7.10 9.99 -14.38
C ARG A 235 -6.88 8.90 -13.33
N VAL A 236 -5.75 8.97 -12.64
CA VAL A 236 -5.41 8.05 -11.56
C VAL A 236 -4.98 8.80 -10.31
N ILE A 237 -5.29 8.21 -9.16
CA ILE A 237 -4.71 8.58 -7.88
C ILE A 237 -4.23 7.32 -7.17
N SER A 238 -2.97 7.32 -6.76
CA SER A 238 -2.26 6.20 -6.17
C SER A 238 -1.76 6.54 -4.76
N PHE A 239 -1.80 5.54 -3.89
CA PHE A 239 -1.44 5.64 -2.48
C PHE A 239 -0.33 4.65 -2.16
N TYR A 240 0.64 5.08 -1.37
CA TYR A 240 1.81 4.29 -1.00
C TYR A 240 2.12 4.43 0.49
N ASN A 241 2.61 3.35 1.11
CA ASN A 241 3.28 3.44 2.39
C ASN A 241 4.67 4.01 2.13
N VAL A 242 4.99 5.17 2.70
CA VAL A 242 6.27 5.82 2.46
C VAL A 242 7.42 5.09 3.16
N GLY A 243 7.15 4.37 4.26
CA GLY A 243 8.16 3.70 5.07
C GLY A 243 8.89 2.58 4.34
N ASP A 244 8.13 1.70 3.68
CA ASP A 244 8.67 0.57 2.90
C ASP A 244 8.50 0.75 1.39
N GLY A 245 7.80 1.80 0.95
CA GLY A 245 7.49 2.10 -0.44
C GLY A 245 6.39 1.21 -1.04
N SER A 246 5.69 0.38 -0.26
CA SER A 246 4.68 -0.52 -0.79
C SER A 246 3.46 0.24 -1.31
N HIS A 247 2.91 -0.21 -2.42
CA HIS A 247 1.62 0.25 -2.92
C HIS A 247 0.49 -0.11 -1.95
N ILE A 248 -0.42 0.85 -1.71
CA ILE A 248 -1.61 0.66 -0.88
C ILE A 248 -2.83 0.47 -1.79
N PHE A 249 -3.09 1.44 -2.67
CA PHE A 249 -4.26 1.40 -3.55
C PHE A 249 -4.11 2.35 -4.74
N THR A 250 -4.89 2.13 -5.80
CA THR A 250 -5.02 3.08 -6.91
C THR A 250 -6.45 3.12 -7.42
N PHE A 251 -7.04 4.32 -7.41
CA PHE A 251 -8.25 4.57 -8.16
C PHE A 251 -7.88 4.89 -9.60
N THR A 252 -8.62 4.31 -10.54
CA THR A 252 -8.47 4.56 -11.97
C THR A 252 -9.75 5.17 -12.53
N LYS A 253 -9.64 5.85 -13.67
CA LYS A 253 -10.77 6.49 -14.36
C LYS A 253 -11.49 7.52 -13.46
N ILE A 254 -10.76 8.23 -12.60
CA ILE A 254 -11.33 9.28 -11.75
C ILE A 254 -11.88 10.42 -12.63
N SER A 255 -12.97 11.04 -12.19
CA SER A 255 -13.58 12.18 -12.89
C SER A 255 -12.83 13.46 -12.52
N ALA A 256 -12.07 14.01 -13.46
CA ALA A 256 -11.37 15.28 -13.34
C ALA A 256 -11.93 16.35 -14.29
N THR A 257 -13.26 16.42 -14.40
CA THR A 257 -13.98 17.43 -15.21
C THR A 257 -14.04 18.80 -14.51
N GLU A 258 -13.60 18.85 -13.26
CA GLU A 258 -13.58 20.01 -12.38
C GLU A 258 -12.33 19.91 -11.48
N PRO A 259 -11.96 20.99 -10.77
CA PRO A 259 -10.78 20.96 -9.90
C PRO A 259 -10.90 19.89 -8.80
N LEU A 260 -9.77 19.22 -8.52
CA LEU A 260 -9.63 18.31 -7.38
C LEU A 260 -8.89 19.00 -6.24
N ARG A 261 -9.33 18.76 -5.02
CA ARG A 261 -8.76 19.29 -3.77
C ARG A 261 -8.20 18.14 -2.94
N PRO A 262 -7.02 18.30 -2.29
CA PRO A 262 -6.60 17.41 -1.21
C PRO A 262 -7.68 17.38 -0.14
N CYS A 263 -7.99 16.18 0.37
CA CYS A 263 -9.02 15.96 1.38
C CYS A 263 -8.43 15.17 2.54
N PHE A 264 -8.67 15.64 3.77
CA PHE A 264 -8.20 15.03 5.00
C PHE A 264 -9.38 14.93 5.96
N ALA A 265 -9.60 13.75 6.53
CA ALA A 265 -10.55 13.54 7.61
C ALA A 265 -9.86 12.86 8.78
N HIS A 266 -10.17 13.29 9.99
CA HIS A 266 -9.64 12.67 11.19
C HIS A 266 -10.66 12.77 12.31
N ALA A 267 -10.91 11.63 12.95
CA ALA A 267 -11.77 11.52 14.10
C ALA A 267 -10.95 11.03 15.29
N ASP A 268 -11.27 11.58 16.45
CA ASP A 268 -10.78 11.07 17.73
C ASP A 268 -11.79 10.03 18.25
N THR A 269 -11.30 8.84 18.57
CA THR A 269 -12.09 7.72 19.10
C THR A 269 -11.92 7.49 20.59
N SER A 270 -11.00 8.20 21.27
CA SER A 270 -10.76 8.03 22.71
C SER A 270 -10.09 9.27 23.32
N ARG A 271 -10.43 9.64 24.56
CA ARG A 271 -9.85 10.80 25.26
C ARG A 271 -8.31 10.83 25.34
N ASP A 272 -7.65 9.69 25.12
CA ASP A 272 -6.19 9.52 25.11
C ASP A 272 -5.58 9.47 23.69
N ASP A 273 -6.38 9.60 22.61
CA ASP A 273 -5.84 9.67 21.25
C ASP A 273 -5.32 11.09 20.99
N HIS A 274 -3.99 11.24 21.11
CA HIS A 274 -3.29 12.46 20.73
C HIS A 274 -2.89 12.46 19.25
N GLY A 275 -3.54 11.62 18.44
CA GLY A 275 -3.36 11.54 17.00
C GLY A 275 -3.57 12.88 16.29
N TYR A 276 -2.90 13.01 15.16
CA TYR A 276 -3.03 14.14 14.25
C TYR A 276 -2.70 13.67 12.85
N LEU A 277 -3.17 14.43 11.86
CA LEU A 277 -2.67 14.34 10.50
C LEU A 277 -1.75 15.52 10.24
N SER A 278 -0.60 15.28 9.62
CA SER A 278 0.34 16.33 9.23
C SER A 278 0.69 16.23 7.76
N VAL A 279 0.49 17.30 7.00
CA VAL A 279 1.10 17.44 5.67
C VAL A 279 2.61 17.60 5.87
N CYS A 280 3.41 16.71 5.31
CA CYS A 280 4.85 16.75 5.45
C CYS A 280 5.48 17.84 4.56
N VAL A 281 6.36 18.64 5.13
CA VAL A 281 7.34 19.42 4.36
C VAL A 281 8.46 18.48 3.97
N ILE A 282 8.71 18.26 2.69
CA ILE A 282 9.92 17.54 2.27
C ILE A 282 10.86 18.58 1.70
N ASN A 283 11.91 18.87 2.47
CA ASN A 283 12.98 19.72 1.98
C ASN A 283 13.72 18.94 0.88
N ASN A 284 13.67 19.43 -0.35
CA ASN A 284 14.52 18.96 -1.45
C ASN A 284 16.01 19.33 -1.27
N SER A 285 16.45 19.57 -0.04
CA SER A 285 17.87 19.71 0.29
C SER A 285 18.54 18.35 0.09
N ILE A 286 19.10 18.15 -1.09
CA ILE A 286 20.30 17.33 -1.29
C ILE A 286 21.35 17.93 -0.36
N ALA A 287 21.37 17.51 0.90
CA ALA A 287 22.37 17.92 1.86
C ALA A 287 23.63 17.07 1.61
N SER A 288 24.51 17.65 0.81
CA SER A 288 25.98 17.56 0.86
C SER A 288 26.58 16.44 1.70
N SER A 289 27.40 15.61 1.05
CA SER A 289 28.29 14.63 1.69
C SER A 289 29.02 15.23 2.90
N PRO A 290 29.19 14.46 4.00
CA PRO A 290 29.93 14.95 5.16
C PRO A 290 31.37 15.26 4.74
N VAL A 291 31.79 16.51 4.96
CA VAL A 291 33.19 16.93 4.87
C VAL A 291 33.91 16.30 6.06
N TYR A 292 34.73 15.29 5.80
CA TYR A 292 35.66 14.79 6.80
C TYR A 292 36.78 15.83 6.98
N PRO A 293 37.09 16.27 8.21
CA PRO A 293 38.29 17.06 8.44
C PRO A 293 39.50 16.20 8.14
N GLY A 294 40.29 16.62 7.15
CA GLY A 294 41.59 16.03 6.89
C GLY A 294 42.51 16.27 8.09
N HIS A 295 43.10 15.20 8.62
CA HIS A 295 44.26 15.32 9.48
C HIS A 295 45.43 15.77 8.62
N GLY A 296 45.81 17.04 8.78
CA GLY A 296 47.09 17.58 8.33
C GLY A 296 48.26 16.99 9.13
N ASN A 297 49.39 16.93 8.44
CA ASN A 297 50.72 16.45 8.86
C ASN A 297 51.16 16.90 10.26
#